data_AF-A0A525NMU4-F1
#
_entry.id   AF-A0A525NMU4-F1
#
_cell.length_a   1.000
_cell.length_b   1.000
_cell.length_c   1.000
_cell.angle_alpha   90.00
_cell.angle_beta   90.00
_cell.angle_gamma   90.00
#
_symmetry.space_group_name_H-M   'P 1'
#
loop_
_entity.id
_entity.type
_entity.pdbx_description
1 polymer ?
#
loop_
_entity_poly.entity_id
_entity_poly.type
_entity_poly.pdbx_seq_one_letter_code
_entity_poly.pdbx_strand_id
1 'polypeptide(L)' 'QVDPSVSIAPQDLSDRLLWLVEKVMADSWFAPRVLPQLHVMLWGNKRGV' A
#
# COMPACT_ATOMS: atom_id res chain seq x y z
N GLN A 1 -13.20 -6.46 -7.12
CA GLN A 1 -13.41 -5.02 -6.94
C GLN A 1 -13.40 -4.76 -5.43
N VAL A 2 -12.62 -3.80 -4.93
CA VAL A 2 -12.55 -3.51 -3.48
C VAL A 2 -13.81 -2.75 -3.08
N ASP A 3 -14.50 -3.18 -2.03
CA ASP A 3 -15.71 -2.52 -1.55
C ASP A 3 -15.35 -1.17 -0.91
N PRO A 4 -15.90 -0.03 -1.40
CA PRO A 4 -15.64 1.29 -0.85
C PRO A 4 -16.07 1.47 0.62
N SER A 5 -17.00 0.64 1.08
CA SER A 5 -17.56 0.71 2.44
C SER A 5 -16.73 -0.03 3.49
N VAL A 6 -15.79 -0.88 3.05
CA VAL A 6 -14.88 -1.60 3.95
C VAL A 6 -13.71 -0.69 4.29
N SER A 7 -13.57 -0.36 5.58
CA SER A 7 -12.42 0.38 6.09
C SER A 7 -11.15 -0.48 6.00
N ILE A 8 -10.09 0.09 5.46
CA ILE A 8 -8.75 -0.53 5.48
C ILE A 8 -8.03 0.03 6.69
N ALA A 9 -7.54 -0.84 7.58
CA ALA A 9 -6.68 -0.40 8.66
C ALA A 9 -5.37 0.15 8.06
N PRO A 10 -4.95 1.39 8.38
CA PRO A 10 -3.71 1.97 7.85
C PRO A 10 -2.47 1.12 8.16
N GLN A 11 -2.51 0.36 9.27
CA GLN A 11 -1.45 -0.56 9.65
C GLN A 11 -1.32 -1.72 8.66
N ASP A 12 -2.43 -2.35 8.25
CA ASP A 12 -2.40 -3.45 7.29
C ASP A 12 -1.77 -3.05 5.95
N LEU A 13 -2.01 -1.80 5.51
CA LEU A 13 -1.41 -1.26 4.30
C LEU A 13 0.08 -0.99 4.46
N SER A 14 0.49 -0.50 5.63
CA SER A 14 1.89 -0.28 5.98
C SER A 14 2.67 -1.59 6.04
N ASP A 15 2.08 -2.63 6.64
CA ASP A 15 2.69 -3.96 6.75
C ASP A 15 2.87 -4.62 5.37
N ARG A 16 1.88 -4.47 4.48
CA ARG A 16 1.99 -4.94 3.08
C ARG A 16 3.05 -4.20 2.29
N LEU A 17 3.18 -2.89 2.48
CA LEU A 17 4.23 -2.10 1.85
C LEU A 17 5.60 -2.54 2.35
N LEU A 18 5.76 -2.75 3.66
CA LEU A 18 7.00 -3.24 4.26
C LEU A 18 7.38 -4.60 3.68
N TRP A 19 6.44 -5.55 3.63
CA TRP A 19 6.65 -6.85 2.99
C TRP A 19 7.12 -6.73 1.53
N LEU A 20 6.52 -5.83 0.75
CA LEU A 20 6.91 -5.63 -0.64
C LEU A 20 8.33 -5.05 -0.76
N VAL A 21 8.68 -4.10 0.10
CA VAL A 21 10.05 -3.55 0.16
C VAL A 21 11.05 -4.64 0.51
N GLU A 22 10.78 -5.44 1.55
CA GLU A 22 11.64 -6.55 1.96
C GLU A 22 11.86 -7.55 0.83
N LYS A 23 10.78 -7.91 0.12
CA LYS A 23 10.84 -8.82 -1.03
C LYS A 23 11.72 -8.26 -2.16
N VAL A 24 11.49 -7.00 -2.55
CA VAL A 24 12.25 -6.34 -3.63
C VAL A 24 13.74 -6.24 -3.26
N MET A 25 14.05 -5.97 -1.99
CA MET A 25 15.42 -5.95 -1.50
C MET A 25 16.07 -7.34 -1.53
N ALA A 26 15.35 -8.38 -1.10
CA ALA A 26 15.83 -9.77 -1.14
C ALA A 26 16.12 -10.23 -2.58
N ASP A 27 15.29 -9.81 -3.53
CA ASP A 27 15.44 -10.13 -4.95
C ASP A 27 16.49 -9.26 -5.66
N SER A 28 17.20 -8.37 -4.92
CA SER A 28 18.17 -7.41 -5.46
C SER A 28 17.61 -6.55 -6.60
N TRP A 29 16.31 -6.27 -6.58
CA TRP A 29 15.62 -5.58 -7.65
C TRP A 29 15.60 -4.07 -7.40
N PHE A 30 16.76 -3.41 -7.60
CA PHE A 30 16.98 -2.01 -7.19
C PHE A 30 16.59 -0.94 -8.21
N ALA A 31 16.33 -1.31 -9.46
CA ALA A 31 15.91 -0.38 -10.50
C ALA A 31 14.51 0.25 -10.28
N PRO A 32 13.47 -0.49 -9.85
CA PRO A 32 12.14 0.07 -9.62
C PRO A 32 12.06 0.91 -8.32
N ARG A 33 11.06 1.79 -8.27
CA ARG A 33 10.64 2.48 -7.05
C ARG A 33 9.36 1.86 -6.52
N VAL A 34 9.40 1.36 -5.30
CA VAL A 34 8.22 0.87 -4.58
C VAL A 34 7.50 2.07 -3.96
N LEU A 35 6.28 2.35 -4.40
CA LEU A 35 5.51 3.51 -3.95
C LEU A 35 4.22 3.08 -3.23
N PRO A 36 3.86 3.74 -2.12
CA PRO A 36 2.56 3.54 -1.51
C PRO A 36 1.45 4.19 -2.33
N GLN A 37 0.22 3.70 -2.14
CA GLN A 37 -0.97 4.44 -2.54
C GLN A 37 -1.32 5.45 -1.43
N LEU A 38 -0.71 6.64 -1.51
CA LEU A 38 -0.89 7.71 -0.51
C LEU A 38 -2.37 8.05 -0.27
N HIS A 39 -3.19 8.01 -1.33
CA HIS A 39 -4.63 8.21 -1.24
C HIS A 39 -5.29 7.29 -0.22
N VAL A 40 -5.00 6.00 -0.27
CA VAL A 40 -5.64 5.01 0.61
C VAL A 40 -5.05 5.08 2.01
N MET A 41 -3.78 5.44 2.15
CA MET A 41 -3.19 5.70 3.47
C MET A 41 -3.86 6.87 4.21
N LEU A 42 -4.27 7.92 3.48
CA LEU A 42 -4.87 9.11 4.07
C LEU A 42 -6.39 9.05 4.19
N TRP A 43 -7.07 8.45 3.21
CA TRP A 43 -8.53 8.50 3.10
C TRP A 43 -9.20 7.12 3.02
N GLY A 44 -8.45 6.03 3.15
CA GLY A 44 -8.97 4.69 2.96
C GLY A 44 -9.61 4.52 1.57
N ASN A 45 -10.72 3.80 1.50
CA ASN A 45 -11.45 3.60 0.24
C ASN A 45 -12.42 4.75 -0.10
N LYS A 46 -12.30 5.92 0.56
CA LYS A 46 -13.17 7.07 0.29
C LYS A 46 -13.01 7.55 -1.15
N ARG A 47 -14.15 7.80 -1.79
CA ARG A 47 -14.25 8.28 -3.17
C ARG A 47 -14.48 9.80 -3.20
N GLY A 48 -13.94 10.47 -4.21
CA GLY A 48 -14.17 11.90 -4.44
C GLY A 48 -13.41 12.85 -3.52
N VAL A 49 -12.24 12.41 -3.02
CA VAL A 49 -11.25 13.27 -2.37
C VAL A 49 -10.12 13.61 -3.33
#